data_AF-A0A7C9AP42-F1
#
_entry.id   AF-A0A7C9AP42-F1
#
_cell.length_a   1.000
_cell.length_b   1.000
_cell.length_c   1.000
_cell.angle_alpha   90.00
_cell.angle_beta   90.00
_cell.angle_gamma   90.00
#
_symmetry.space_group_name_H-M   'P 1'
#
loop_
_entity.id
_entity.type
_entity.pdbx_description
1 polymer ?
#
loop_
_entity_poly.entity_id
_entity_poly.type
_entity_poly.pdbx_seq_one_letter_code
_entity_poly.pdbx_strand_id
1 'polypeptide(L)'
;FEEFGKVEDVLIKSSKKKGSALVVMASKEAALAATGTVCGDLSNPLLVLPLQPATSNPSVRAQEPVEPDAPPISNLVGAGYQAFENSVLDKLKKAAEKQK
;
A
#
# COMPACT_ATOMS: atom_id res chain seq x y z
N PHE A 1 15.57 -13.21 -13.54
CA PHE A 1 14.50 -14.06 -13.00
C PHE A 1 14.80 -15.55 -13.17
N GLU A 2 15.41 -15.98 -14.29
CA GLU A 2 15.81 -17.39 -14.49
C GLU A 2 16.76 -17.93 -13.41
N GLU A 3 17.58 -17.07 -12.80
CA GLU A 3 18.44 -17.41 -11.66
C GLU A 3 17.67 -17.98 -10.46
N PHE A 4 16.43 -17.54 -10.23
CA PHE A 4 15.60 -18.01 -9.11
C PHE A 4 14.82 -19.29 -9.45
N GLY A 5 14.73 -19.65 -10.74
CA GLY A 5 13.98 -20.80 -11.22
C GLY A 5 13.40 -20.59 -12.63
N LYS A 6 12.73 -21.62 -13.16
CA LYS A 6 12.13 -21.58 -14.49
C LYS A 6 11.05 -20.49 -14.58
N VAL A 7 11.20 -19.62 -15.57
CA VAL A 7 10.21 -18.60 -15.94
C VAL A 7 9.25 -19.21 -16.97
N GLU A 8 7.94 -19.03 -16.77
CA GLU A 8 6.91 -19.50 -17.70
C GLU A 8 6.51 -18.43 -18.69
N ASP A 9 6.32 -17.20 -18.23
CA ASP A 9 5.90 -16.08 -19.08
C ASP A 9 6.35 -14.73 -18.51
N VAL A 10 6.51 -13.75 -19.39
CA VAL A 10 6.88 -12.37 -19.06
C VAL A 10 6.05 -11.39 -19.88
N LEU A 11 5.14 -10.67 -19.21
CA LEU A 11 4.33 -9.63 -19.81
C LEU A 11 4.87 -8.25 -19.45
N ILE A 12 5.42 -7.54 -20.44
CA ILE A 12 5.91 -6.18 -20.24
C ILE A 12 4.76 -5.19 -20.47
N LYS A 13 4.40 -4.46 -19.41
CA LYS A 13 3.46 -3.34 -19.46
C LYS A 13 4.24 -2.05 -19.67
N SER A 14 4.33 -1.61 -20.92
CA SER A 14 4.93 -0.32 -21.24
C SER A 14 3.90 0.81 -21.07
N SER A 15 4.23 1.79 -20.23
CA SER A 15 3.59 3.10 -20.24
C SER A 15 4.67 4.16 -20.38
N LYS A 16 4.37 5.30 -21.05
CA LYS A 16 5.37 6.35 -21.38
C LYS A 16 6.18 6.85 -20.17
N LYS A 17 5.70 6.68 -18.94
CA LYS A 17 6.33 7.21 -17.72
C LYS A 17 6.73 6.17 -16.68
N LYS A 18 6.23 4.93 -16.77
CA LYS A 18 6.52 3.85 -15.82
C LYS A 18 6.55 2.52 -16.56
N GLY A 19 7.71 1.88 -16.60
CA GLY A 19 7.83 0.50 -17.05
C GLY A 19 7.42 -0.44 -15.91
N SER A 20 6.54 -1.39 -16.18
CA SER A 20 6.29 -2.51 -15.27
C SER A 20 6.22 -3.81 -16.07
N ALA A 21 6.42 -4.94 -15.39
CA ALA A 21 6.28 -6.24 -15.98
C ALA A 21 5.58 -7.18 -15.00
N LEU A 22 4.87 -8.17 -15.54
CA LEU A 22 4.40 -9.32 -14.79
C LEU A 22 5.24 -10.52 -15.21
N VAL A 23 5.91 -11.14 -14.25
CA VAL A 23 6.72 -12.34 -14.45
C VAL A 23 5.99 -13.51 -13.81
N VAL A 24 5.70 -14.55 -14.59
CA VAL A 24 5.10 -15.79 -14.10
C VAL A 24 6.22 -16.81 -13.91
N MET A 25 6.42 -17.23 -12.66
CA MET A 25 7.41 -18.24 -12.28
C MET A 25 6.74 -19.62 -12.19
N ALA A 26 7.45 -20.68 -12.58
CA ALA A 26 6.93 -22.05 -12.53
C ALA A 26 6.73 -22.58 -11.10
N SER A 27 7.46 -22.06 -10.13
CA SER A 27 7.33 -22.45 -8.72
C SER A 27 7.13 -21.24 -7.80
N LYS A 28 6.40 -21.48 -6.71
CA LYS A 28 6.13 -20.46 -5.69
C LYS A 28 7.41 -20.03 -4.98
N GLU A 29 8.31 -20.97 -4.74
CA GLU A 29 9.59 -20.77 -4.08
C GLU A 29 10.49 -19.84 -4.90
N ALA A 30 10.51 -20.03 -6.23
CA ALA A 30 11.24 -19.16 -7.14
C ALA A 30 10.70 -17.72 -7.14
N ALA A 31 9.37 -17.57 -7.10
CA ALA A 31 8.74 -16.25 -6.99
C ALA A 31 9.09 -15.57 -5.66
N LEU A 32 9.06 -16.30 -4.54
CA LEU A 32 9.42 -15.78 -3.23
C LEU A 32 10.90 -15.38 -3.15
N ALA A 33 11.80 -16.21 -3.67
CA ALA A 33 13.23 -15.90 -3.72
C ALA A 33 13.51 -14.61 -4.51
N ALA A 34 12.83 -14.44 -5.65
CA ALA A 34 12.94 -13.22 -6.46
C ALA A 34 12.45 -11.97 -5.72
N THR A 35 11.40 -12.08 -4.91
CA THR A 35 10.89 -10.94 -4.10
C THR A 35 11.81 -10.55 -2.95
N GLY A 36 12.65 -11.47 -2.47
CA GLY A 36 13.60 -11.25 -1.39
C GLY A 36 14.98 -10.75 -1.83
N THR A 37 15.20 -10.56 -3.13
CA THR A 37 16.53 -10.27 -3.70
C THR A 37 16.51 -8.98 -4.53
N VAL A 38 17.61 -8.23 -4.53
CA VAL A 38 17.77 -7.05 -5.39
C VAL A 38 17.95 -7.52 -6.84
N CYS A 39 17.03 -7.11 -7.71
CA CYS A 39 17.05 -7.48 -9.14
C CYS A 39 17.42 -6.28 -10.02
N GLY A 40 18.07 -6.52 -11.15
CA GLY A 40 18.42 -5.48 -12.13
C GLY A 40 19.73 -4.77 -11.82
N ASP A 41 19.87 -3.54 -12.31
CA ASP A 41 21.08 -2.73 -12.11
C ASP A 41 21.11 -2.15 -10.69
N LEU A 42 22.27 -2.17 -10.04
CA LEU A 42 22.47 -1.57 -8.71
C LEU A 42 22.28 -0.04 -8.71
N SER A 43 22.48 0.62 -9.85
CA SER A 43 22.23 2.06 -10.00
C SER A 43 20.73 2.40 -10.03
N ASN A 44 19.89 1.43 -10.45
CA ASN A 44 18.45 1.56 -10.56
C ASN A 44 17.78 0.18 -10.41
N PRO A 45 17.68 -0.34 -9.17
CA PRO A 45 17.19 -1.69 -8.94
C PRO A 45 15.70 -1.80 -9.23
N LEU A 46 15.29 -2.99 -9.67
CA LEU A 46 13.90 -3.33 -9.93
C LEU A 46 13.18 -3.61 -8.61
N LEU A 47 12.03 -2.96 -8.40
CA LEU A 47 11.13 -3.29 -7.31
C LEU A 47 10.30 -4.53 -7.70
N VAL A 48 10.54 -5.65 -7.02
CA VAL A 48 9.83 -6.91 -7.23
C VAL A 48 8.81 -7.11 -6.12
N LEU A 49 7.54 -7.26 -6.48
CA LEU A 49 6.44 -7.47 -5.52
C LEU A 49 5.64 -8.72 -5.90
N PRO A 50 5.15 -9.51 -4.92
CA PRO A 50 4.20 -10.57 -5.18
C PRO A 50 2.94 -10.02 -5.84
N LEU A 51 2.43 -10.69 -6.87
CA LEU A 51 1.15 -10.33 -7.46
C LEU A 51 0.04 -10.63 -6.45
N GLN A 52 -0.65 -9.60 -5.97
CA GLN A 52 -1.86 -9.79 -5.17
C GLN A 52 -3.00 -10.20 -6.10
N PRO A 53 -3.79 -11.24 -5.72
CA PRO A 53 -5.02 -11.56 -6.43
C PRO A 53 -5.89 -10.31 -6.48
N ALA A 54 -6.65 -10.14 -7.57
CA ALA A 54 -7.67 -9.11 -7.65
C ALA A 54 -8.83 -9.44 -6.70
N THR A 55 -8.60 -9.35 -5.39
CA THR A 55 -9.71 -9.14 -4.47
C THR A 55 -10.25 -7.76 -4.79
N SER A 56 -11.56 -7.66 -5.02
CA SER A 56 -12.22 -6.37 -5.09
C SER A 56 -12.10 -5.72 -3.70
N ASN A 57 -10.95 -5.14 -3.38
CA ASN A 57 -10.90 -4.20 -2.29
C ASN A 57 -11.80 -3.06 -2.76
N PRO A 58 -12.91 -2.75 -2.04
CA PRO A 58 -13.64 -1.54 -2.35
C PRO A 58 -12.62 -0.43 -2.28
N SER A 59 -12.45 0.27 -3.39
CA SER A 59 -11.73 1.53 -3.41
C SER A 59 -12.28 2.33 -2.24
N VAL A 60 -11.48 2.54 -1.19
CA VAL A 60 -11.80 3.52 -0.15
C VAL A 60 -11.57 4.88 -0.81
N ARG A 61 -12.43 5.20 -1.78
CA ARG A 61 -12.80 6.57 -2.06
C ARG A 61 -13.24 7.12 -0.71
N ALA A 62 -12.61 8.20 -0.26
CA ALA A 62 -12.99 8.92 0.95
C ALA A 62 -14.52 9.00 1.01
N GLN A 63 -15.12 8.15 1.85
CA GLN A 63 -16.54 8.19 2.09
C GLN A 63 -16.76 9.40 3.00
N GLU A 64 -17.71 10.25 2.62
CA GLU A 64 -18.24 11.27 3.51
C GLU A 64 -18.67 10.64 4.84
N PRO A 65 -18.64 11.39 5.95
CA PRO A 65 -18.83 10.82 7.28
C PRO A 65 -20.24 10.23 7.39
N VAL A 66 -20.33 8.90 7.46
CA VAL A 66 -21.54 8.20 7.89
C VAL A 66 -21.36 7.90 9.37
N GLU A 67 -22.34 8.34 10.16
CA GLU A 67 -22.41 8.14 11.60
C GLU A 67 -22.39 6.64 11.98
N PRO A 68 -21.86 6.28 13.17
CA PRO A 68 -21.46 4.92 13.43
C PRO A 68 -22.61 4.07 13.98
N ASP A 69 -22.88 2.94 13.35
CA ASP A 69 -23.58 1.82 13.99
C ASP A 69 -22.94 0.48 13.54
N ALA A 70 -21.71 0.22 13.99
CA ALA A 70 -21.04 -1.10 13.93
C ALA A 70 -19.65 -1.08 14.62
N PRO A 71 -19.18 -2.23 15.16
CA PRO A 71 -18.17 -2.30 16.22
C PRO A 71 -16.74 -1.92 15.77
N PRO A 72 -15.89 -1.45 16.72
CA PRO A 72 -14.64 -0.78 16.40
C PRO A 72 -13.60 -1.76 15.83
N ILE A 73 -13.19 -1.49 14.60
CA ILE A 73 -12.04 -2.13 13.96
C ILE A 73 -10.79 -1.57 14.64
N SER A 74 -10.38 -2.18 15.75
CA SER A 74 -9.34 -1.69 16.66
C SER A 74 -7.90 -1.77 16.14
N ASN A 75 -7.69 -2.14 14.86
CA ASN A 75 -6.37 -2.44 14.30
C ASN A 75 -5.81 -1.36 13.36
N LEU A 76 -6.48 -0.21 13.21
CA LEU A 76 -5.94 0.93 12.46
C LEU A 76 -5.26 1.89 13.44
N VAL A 77 -3.92 1.95 13.42
CA VAL A 77 -3.13 2.95 14.16
C VAL A 77 -3.72 4.35 13.92
N GLY A 78 -4.22 4.99 14.98
CA GLY A 78 -4.89 6.30 14.92
C GLY A 78 -6.41 6.27 15.15
N ALA A 79 -7.10 5.15 14.91
CA ALA A 79 -8.57 5.08 14.99
C ALA A 79 -9.15 5.13 16.43
N GLY A 80 -8.30 5.10 17.47
CA GLY A 80 -8.72 5.17 18.87
C GLY A 80 -8.60 6.54 19.53
N TYR A 81 -8.02 7.53 18.86
CA TYR A 81 -7.66 8.82 19.48
C TYR A 81 -8.52 10.00 19.03
N GLN A 82 -9.61 9.77 18.30
CA GLN A 82 -10.46 10.83 17.74
C GLN A 82 -10.93 11.86 18.78
N ALA A 83 -11.34 11.41 19.97
CA ALA A 83 -11.76 12.29 21.05
C ALA A 83 -10.62 13.17 21.58
N PHE A 84 -9.40 12.64 21.63
CA PHE A 84 -8.20 13.38 22.02
C PHE A 84 -7.84 14.43 20.97
N GLU A 85 -7.83 14.06 19.70
CA GLU A 85 -7.56 14.99 18.59
C GLU A 85 -8.57 16.14 18.56
N ASN A 86 -9.87 15.83 18.71
CA ASN A 86 -10.92 16.84 18.79
C ASN A 86 -10.71 17.79 19.98
N SER A 87 -10.30 17.26 21.14
CA SER A 87 -9.99 18.08 22.33
C SER A 87 -8.80 19.02 22.10
N VAL A 88 -7.76 18.56 21.41
CA VAL A 88 -6.61 19.39 21.05
C VAL A 88 -7.01 20.51 20.10
N LEU A 89 -7.85 20.19 19.10
CA LEU A 89 -8.32 21.13 18.09
C LEU A 89 -9.17 22.25 18.69
N ASP A 90 -10.05 21.92 19.63
CA ASP A 90 -10.85 22.90 20.37
C ASP A 90 -9.99 23.82 21.25
N LYS A 91 -8.95 23.28 21.89
CA LYS A 91 -7.99 24.08 22.67
C LYS A 91 -7.25 25.07 21.78
N LEU A 92 -6.81 24.66 20.59
CA LEU A 92 -6.12 25.52 19.64
C LEU A 92 -7.02 26.65 19.13
N LYS A 93 -8.29 26.36 18.79
CA LYS A 93 -9.26 27.39 18.38
C LYS A 93 -9.47 28.44 19.46
N LYS A 94 -9.72 28.01 20.71
CA LYS A 94 -9.88 28.92 21.86
C LYS A 94 -8.63 29.74 22.15
N ALA A 95 -7.44 29.18 21.95
CA ALA A 95 -6.19 29.91 22.11
C ALA A 95 -6.03 30.98 21.01
N ALA A 96 -6.36 30.66 19.76
CA ALA A 96 -6.29 31.59 18.64
C ALA A 96 -7.28 32.76 18.78
N GLU A 97 -8.49 32.51 19.31
CA GLU A 97 -9.47 33.57 19.59
C GLU A 97 -8.99 34.55 20.68
N LYS A 98 -8.22 34.08 21.67
CA LYS A 98 -7.64 34.92 22.73
C LYS A 98 -6.41 35.71 22.29
N GLN A 99 -5.85 35.41 21.11
CA GLN A 99 -4.71 36.13 20.52
C GLN A 99 -5.15 37.26 19.57
N LYS A 100 -6.45 37.43 19.35
CA LYS A 100 -7.05 38.62 18.72
C LYS A 100 -7.51 39.61 19.78
#